data_AF-A0A7J8SDE0-F1
#
_entry.id   AF-A0A7J8SDE0-F1
#
_cell.length_a   1.000
_cell.length_b   1.000
_cell.length_c   1.000
_cell.angle_alpha   90.00
_cell.angle_beta   90.00
_cell.angle_gamma   90.00
#
_symmetry.space_group_name_H-M   'P 1'
#
loop_
_entity.id
_entity.type
_entity.pdbx_description
1 polymer ?
#
loop_
_entity_poly.entity_id
_entity_poly.type
_entity_poly.pdbx_seq_one_letter_code
_entity_poly.pdbx_strand_id
1 'polypeptide(L)'
;MPTADHKLANLIGLKPSVQRFMIYNQGCFAGATALRLAKDLAENNANILIGSAIFSDGAAALIVGANPIVSINECPLFQIVSASQSIIPESDDLLIGKIREMGMEYYLSRNLPQYVSNNIKQCMVEAFTPFGIREWENLFYIVHPGGVAILNGIEEKLGLNKERLRASRHVLSEYGNMRGPSVIFVLDEMRKMSVLEGKATTGEGLEWGVLFGFGPGLTVETLVLRSSVTNSAP
;
A
#
# COMPACT_ATOMS: atom_id res chain seq x y z
N MET A 1 -6.79 7.18 -27.62
CA MET A 1 -6.70 8.40 -26.78
C MET A 1 -5.35 8.41 -26.07
N PRO A 2 -4.70 9.58 -25.86
CA PRO A 2 -3.47 9.66 -25.08
C PRO A 2 -3.71 9.18 -23.64
N THR A 3 -2.67 8.57 -23.10
CA THR A 3 -2.70 7.85 -21.83
C THR A 3 -2.63 8.78 -20.62
N ALA A 4 -2.95 8.30 -19.41
CA ALA A 4 -3.02 9.19 -18.23
C ALA A 4 -1.66 9.84 -17.89
N ASP A 5 -0.56 9.11 -18.04
CA ASP A 5 0.82 9.62 -17.96
C ASP A 5 1.10 10.74 -18.98
N HIS A 6 0.58 10.63 -20.20
CA HIS A 6 0.71 11.68 -21.23
C HIS A 6 -0.08 12.94 -20.84
N LYS A 7 -1.32 12.76 -20.34
CA LYS A 7 -2.15 13.87 -19.86
C LYS A 7 -1.48 14.58 -18.68
N LEU A 8 -0.98 13.82 -17.71
CA LEU A 8 -0.28 14.36 -16.54
C LEU A 8 0.98 15.12 -16.95
N ALA A 9 1.81 14.55 -17.84
CA ALA A 9 3.03 15.19 -18.31
C ALA A 9 2.75 16.57 -18.94
N ASN A 10 1.68 16.68 -19.73
CA ASN A 10 1.27 17.95 -20.31
C ASN A 10 0.72 18.93 -19.25
N LEU A 11 -0.09 18.43 -18.31
CA LEU A 11 -0.69 19.25 -17.25
C LEU A 11 0.35 19.92 -16.34
N ILE A 12 1.43 19.20 -16.00
CA ILE A 12 2.48 19.72 -15.11
C ILE A 12 3.72 20.23 -15.86
N GLY A 13 3.65 20.34 -17.19
CA GLY A 13 4.72 20.91 -18.02
C GLY A 13 6.03 20.10 -18.02
N LEU A 14 5.95 18.76 -17.95
CA LEU A 14 7.14 17.92 -18.05
C LEU A 14 7.80 18.05 -19.42
N LYS A 15 9.13 17.89 -19.47
CA LYS A 15 9.87 17.85 -20.72
C LYS A 15 9.33 16.72 -21.61
N PRO A 16 9.22 16.91 -22.94
CA PRO A 16 8.78 15.86 -23.85
C PRO A 16 9.64 14.58 -23.82
N SER A 17 10.89 14.70 -23.35
CA SER A 17 11.85 13.60 -23.22
C SER A 17 11.70 12.76 -21.95
N VAL A 18 10.74 13.07 -21.07
CA VAL A 18 10.48 12.23 -19.88
C VAL A 18 10.06 10.83 -20.31
N GLN A 19 10.78 9.81 -19.82
CA GLN A 19 10.41 8.42 -19.96
C GLN A 19 9.17 8.16 -19.11
N ARG A 20 8.11 7.66 -19.73
CA ARG A 20 6.82 7.40 -19.08
C ARG A 20 6.50 5.92 -19.18
N PHE A 21 6.05 5.36 -18.06
CA PHE A 21 5.47 4.02 -18.00
C PHE A 21 4.05 4.15 -17.47
N MET A 22 3.09 3.60 -18.23
CA MET A 22 1.68 3.61 -17.86
C MET A 22 1.22 2.19 -17.60
N ILE A 23 0.61 1.97 -16.45
CA ILE A 23 0.03 0.68 -16.06
C ILE A 23 -1.49 0.86 -15.98
N TYR A 24 -2.23 0.15 -16.85
CA TYR A 24 -3.68 0.25 -16.97
C TYR A 24 -4.43 -0.92 -16.32
N ASN A 25 -5.59 -0.61 -15.72
CA ASN A 25 -6.80 -1.44 -15.57
C ASN A 25 -7.67 -0.95 -14.38
N GLN A 26 -8.33 0.21 -14.50
CA GLN A 26 -9.34 0.69 -13.51
C GLN A 26 -10.46 1.53 -14.19
N GLY A 27 -10.90 1.13 -15.39
CA GLY A 27 -11.47 2.00 -16.45
C GLY A 27 -12.79 2.79 -16.25
N CYS A 28 -13.21 3.44 -17.35
CA CYS A 28 -14.19 4.55 -17.48
C CYS A 28 -15.69 4.17 -17.58
N PHE A 29 -16.07 2.93 -17.27
CA PHE A 29 -17.47 2.48 -17.23
C PHE A 29 -18.12 2.67 -15.85
N ALA A 30 -17.43 3.35 -14.92
CA ALA A 30 -17.78 3.46 -13.49
C ALA A 30 -19.23 3.92 -13.24
N GLY A 31 -19.77 4.81 -14.07
CA GLY A 31 -21.18 5.26 -13.96
C GLY A 31 -22.21 4.16 -14.23
N ALA A 32 -22.00 3.33 -15.26
CA ALA A 32 -22.88 2.17 -15.53
C ALA A 32 -22.64 1.04 -14.51
N THR A 33 -21.41 0.90 -14.02
CA THR A 33 -21.08 -0.02 -12.92
C THR A 33 -21.73 0.40 -11.61
N ALA A 34 -21.88 1.69 -11.29
CA ALA A 34 -22.60 2.14 -10.10
C ALA A 34 -24.08 1.71 -10.12
N LEU A 35 -24.76 1.83 -11.27
CA LEU A 35 -26.15 1.38 -11.43
C LEU A 35 -26.28 -0.15 -11.35
N ARG A 36 -25.31 -0.89 -11.89
CA ARG A 36 -25.27 -2.36 -11.78
C ARG A 36 -24.96 -2.82 -10.35
N LEU A 37 -24.00 -2.19 -9.66
CA LEU A 37 -23.70 -2.46 -8.26
C LEU A 37 -24.92 -2.21 -7.38
N ALA A 38 -25.70 -1.15 -7.64
CA ALA A 38 -26.97 -0.91 -6.95
C ALA A 38 -27.99 -2.05 -7.15
N LYS A 39 -28.04 -2.66 -8.35
CA LYS A 39 -28.83 -3.87 -8.61
C LYS A 39 -28.26 -5.11 -7.89
N ASP A 40 -26.96 -5.35 -7.97
CA ASP A 40 -26.30 -6.50 -7.34
C ASP A 40 -26.37 -6.43 -5.79
N LEU A 41 -26.34 -5.21 -5.22
CA LEU A 41 -26.62 -4.88 -3.81
C LEU A 41 -28.06 -5.23 -3.42
N ALA A 42 -29.03 -4.99 -4.31
CA ALA A 42 -30.43 -5.37 -4.11
C ALA A 42 -30.66 -6.89 -4.22
N GLU A 43 -29.75 -7.61 -4.90
CA GLU A 43 -29.88 -9.05 -5.21
C GLU A 43 -28.96 -9.98 -4.39
N ASN A 44 -28.34 -9.47 -3.30
CA ASN A 44 -27.69 -10.27 -2.23
C ASN A 44 -26.38 -11.00 -2.57
N ASN A 45 -25.49 -10.42 -3.39
CA ASN A 45 -24.15 -10.98 -3.64
C ASN A 45 -23.08 -10.52 -2.63
N ALA A 46 -22.80 -11.34 -1.60
CA ALA A 46 -21.92 -10.99 -0.47
C ALA A 46 -20.49 -10.54 -0.85
N ASN A 47 -19.90 -11.06 -1.93
CA ASN A 47 -18.54 -10.67 -2.35
C ASN A 47 -18.49 -9.27 -2.95
N ILE A 48 -19.57 -8.83 -3.60
CA ILE A 48 -19.72 -7.47 -4.13
C ILE A 48 -19.90 -6.49 -2.97
N LEU A 49 -20.67 -6.87 -1.94
CA LEU A 49 -20.87 -6.04 -0.73
C LEU A 49 -19.55 -5.68 -0.04
N ILE A 50 -18.64 -6.65 0.13
CA ILE A 50 -17.35 -6.41 0.78
C ILE A 50 -16.53 -5.41 -0.04
N GLY A 51 -16.41 -5.63 -1.35
CA GLY A 51 -15.67 -4.72 -2.23
C GLY A 51 -16.26 -3.30 -2.23
N SER A 52 -17.59 -3.17 -2.34
CA SER A 52 -18.27 -1.87 -2.31
C SER A 52 -18.22 -1.16 -0.95
N ALA A 53 -18.06 -1.89 0.15
CA ALA A 53 -17.96 -1.32 1.48
C ALA A 53 -16.53 -0.85 1.83
N ILE A 54 -15.50 -1.45 1.21
CA ILE A 54 -14.11 -1.15 1.55
C ILE A 54 -13.39 -0.31 0.50
N PHE A 55 -13.70 -0.46 -0.79
CA PHE A 55 -12.97 0.24 -1.84
C PHE A 55 -13.36 1.71 -1.91
N SER A 56 -12.36 2.54 -2.12
CA SER A 56 -12.49 3.99 -2.17
C SER A 56 -11.58 4.59 -3.23
N ASP A 57 -11.75 5.90 -3.46
CA ASP A 57 -10.96 6.66 -4.41
C ASP A 57 -9.79 7.35 -3.71
N GLY A 58 -8.62 7.34 -4.35
CA GLY A 58 -7.44 8.02 -3.85
C GLY A 58 -6.32 8.10 -4.88
N ALA A 59 -5.48 9.11 -4.76
CA ALA A 59 -4.28 9.28 -5.56
C ALA A 59 -3.14 9.77 -4.68
N ALA A 60 -1.94 9.22 -4.89
CA ALA A 60 -0.74 9.61 -4.19
C ALA A 60 0.41 9.77 -5.19
N ALA A 61 1.35 10.66 -4.89
CA ALA A 61 2.53 10.90 -5.69
C ALA A 61 3.77 10.86 -4.80
N LEU A 62 4.86 10.31 -5.34
CA LEU A 62 6.16 10.25 -4.70
C LEU A 62 7.23 10.81 -5.66
N ILE A 63 8.22 11.49 -5.11
CA ILE A 63 9.48 11.79 -5.77
C ILE A 63 10.51 10.84 -5.18
N VAL A 64 11.12 10.02 -6.03
CA VAL A 64 12.17 9.08 -5.63
C VAL A 64 13.46 9.49 -6.32
N GLY A 65 14.52 9.63 -5.53
CA GLY A 65 15.85 9.98 -6.00
C GLY A 65 16.91 9.31 -5.14
N ALA A 66 18.12 9.23 -5.66
CA ALA A 66 19.31 8.79 -4.93
C ALA A 66 20.30 9.97 -4.84
N ASN A 67 21.12 9.99 -3.79
CA ASN A 67 22.11 11.05 -3.53
C ASN A 67 21.46 12.45 -3.40
N PRO A 68 20.63 12.67 -2.35
CA PRO A 68 19.90 13.92 -2.19
C PRO A 68 20.85 15.12 -2.14
N ILE A 69 20.51 16.17 -2.87
CA ILE A 69 21.31 17.39 -3.00
C ILE A 69 20.94 18.34 -1.85
N VAL A 70 21.70 18.26 -0.75
CA VAL A 70 21.48 19.08 0.45
C VAL A 70 21.55 20.58 0.14
N SER A 71 22.38 21.00 -0.82
CA SER A 71 22.55 22.43 -1.18
C SER A 71 21.31 23.08 -1.79
N ILE A 72 20.33 22.29 -2.24
CA ILE A 72 19.03 22.79 -2.73
C ILE A 72 17.87 22.33 -1.84
N ASN A 73 18.17 21.93 -0.59
CA ASN A 73 17.21 21.52 0.42
C ASN A 73 16.37 20.28 0.05
N GLU A 74 16.91 19.33 -0.72
CA GLU A 74 16.29 18.01 -0.83
C GLU A 74 16.34 17.29 0.53
N CYS A 75 15.17 16.91 1.05
CA CYS A 75 15.03 16.27 2.35
C CYS A 75 14.45 14.86 2.18
N PRO A 76 15.25 13.79 2.31
CA PRO A 76 14.75 12.43 2.18
C PRO A 76 13.82 12.11 3.35
N LEU A 77 12.67 11.49 3.07
CA LEU A 77 11.71 11.08 4.10
C LEU A 77 11.95 9.64 4.56
N PHE A 78 12.23 8.76 3.60
CA PHE A 78 12.55 7.35 3.81
C PHE A 78 13.55 6.92 2.74
N GLN A 79 14.35 5.90 3.05
CA GLN A 79 15.24 5.24 2.10
C GLN A 79 14.67 3.86 1.75
N ILE A 80 14.63 3.53 0.46
CA ILE A 80 14.29 2.17 -0.01
C ILE A 80 15.58 1.37 -0.05
N VAL A 81 15.73 0.42 0.89
CA VAL A 81 16.96 -0.37 1.05
C VAL A 81 16.95 -1.60 0.15
N SER A 82 15.82 -2.30 0.10
CA SER A 82 15.60 -3.43 -0.81
C SER A 82 14.12 -3.54 -1.17
N ALA A 83 13.86 -4.22 -2.29
CA ALA A 83 12.52 -4.57 -2.74
C ALA A 83 12.53 -6.03 -3.20
N SER A 84 11.50 -6.78 -2.81
CA SER A 84 11.30 -8.17 -3.19
C SER A 84 9.82 -8.45 -3.40
N GLN A 85 9.54 -9.31 -4.37
CA GLN A 85 8.19 -9.77 -4.69
C GLN A 85 8.11 -11.28 -4.48
N SER A 86 7.03 -11.76 -3.87
CA SER A 86 6.72 -13.18 -3.74
C SER A 86 5.27 -13.46 -4.13
N ILE A 87 5.03 -14.68 -4.61
CA ILE A 87 3.69 -15.19 -4.90
C ILE A 87 3.41 -16.29 -3.88
N ILE A 88 2.30 -16.16 -3.17
CA ILE A 88 1.90 -17.18 -2.19
C ILE A 88 1.46 -18.44 -2.96
N PRO A 89 1.97 -19.64 -2.64
CA PRO A 89 1.54 -20.87 -3.31
C PRO A 89 0.03 -21.11 -3.17
N GLU A 90 -0.57 -21.72 -4.19
CA GLU A 90 -1.98 -22.14 -4.18
C GLU A 90 -2.97 -21.00 -3.87
N SER A 91 -2.72 -19.81 -4.42
CA SER A 91 -3.49 -18.60 -4.11
C SER A 91 -4.06 -17.83 -5.31
N ASP A 92 -3.98 -18.43 -6.51
CA ASP A 92 -4.40 -17.83 -7.78
C ASP A 92 -5.85 -17.36 -7.79
N ASP A 93 -6.71 -18.00 -7.00
CA ASP A 93 -8.15 -17.74 -6.94
C ASP A 93 -8.57 -16.82 -5.78
N LEU A 94 -7.64 -16.38 -4.92
CA LEU A 94 -7.98 -15.61 -3.72
C LEU A 94 -8.34 -14.16 -4.01
N LEU A 95 -7.70 -13.56 -5.02
CA LEU A 95 -7.93 -12.19 -5.44
C LEU A 95 -7.89 -12.11 -6.96
N ILE A 96 -9.07 -12.07 -7.57
CA ILE A 96 -9.21 -12.05 -9.02
C ILE A 96 -9.84 -10.72 -9.44
N GLY A 97 -9.24 -10.05 -10.42
CA GLY A 97 -9.85 -8.93 -11.12
C GLY A 97 -10.05 -9.30 -12.59
N LYS A 98 -11.30 -9.40 -13.05
CA LYS A 98 -11.65 -9.66 -14.45
C LYS A 98 -12.27 -8.42 -15.07
N ILE A 99 -11.76 -8.02 -16.23
CA ILE A 99 -12.41 -6.99 -17.04
C ILE A 99 -13.45 -7.67 -17.92
N ARG A 100 -14.66 -7.13 -17.87
CA ARG A 100 -15.80 -7.52 -18.71
C ARG A 100 -16.43 -6.27 -19.32
N GLU A 101 -17.34 -6.48 -20.26
CA GLU A 101 -18.13 -5.40 -20.85
C GLU A 101 -18.90 -4.59 -19.78
N MET A 102 -19.39 -5.28 -18.74
CA MET A 102 -20.10 -4.71 -17.59
C MET A 102 -19.19 -4.02 -16.56
N GLY A 103 -17.89 -3.92 -16.86
CA GLY A 103 -16.89 -3.31 -16.01
C GLY A 103 -15.93 -4.29 -15.36
N MET A 104 -15.35 -3.89 -14.23
CA MET A 104 -14.43 -4.75 -13.49
C MET A 104 -15.20 -5.59 -12.49
N GLU A 105 -15.12 -6.91 -12.66
CA GLU A 105 -15.60 -7.90 -11.71
C GLU A 105 -14.44 -8.28 -10.79
N TYR A 106 -14.66 -8.20 -9.48
CA TYR A 106 -13.69 -8.64 -8.49
C TYR A 106 -14.22 -9.82 -7.71
N TYR A 107 -13.34 -10.78 -7.47
CA TYR A 107 -13.56 -11.85 -6.52
C TYR A 107 -12.54 -11.71 -5.38
N LEU A 108 -13.07 -11.64 -4.16
CA LEU A 108 -12.31 -11.57 -2.92
C LEU A 108 -12.66 -12.80 -2.09
N SER A 109 -11.73 -13.73 -1.97
CA SER A 109 -11.92 -14.90 -1.11
C SER A 109 -11.92 -14.50 0.36
N ARG A 110 -12.83 -15.08 1.15
CA ARG A 110 -12.85 -14.92 2.62
C ARG A 110 -11.59 -15.46 3.29
N ASN A 111 -10.86 -16.35 2.62
CA ASN A 111 -9.62 -16.95 3.12
C ASN A 111 -8.39 -16.07 2.88
N LEU A 112 -8.50 -15.01 2.06
CA LEU A 112 -7.37 -14.14 1.70
C LEU A 112 -6.60 -13.63 2.93
N PRO A 113 -7.23 -13.10 4.00
CA PRO A 113 -6.50 -12.63 5.17
C PRO A 113 -5.68 -13.73 5.85
N GLN A 114 -6.18 -14.97 5.85
CA GLN A 114 -5.49 -16.12 6.44
C GLN A 114 -4.26 -16.54 5.63
N TYR A 115 -4.34 -16.45 4.30
CA TYR A 115 -3.18 -16.71 3.43
C TYR A 115 -2.10 -15.65 3.60
N VAL A 116 -2.48 -14.37 3.67
CA VAL A 116 -1.53 -13.28 4.00
C VAL A 116 -0.85 -13.54 5.33
N SER A 117 -1.64 -13.78 6.40
CA SER A 117 -1.10 -13.95 7.75
C SER A 117 -0.22 -15.19 7.87
N ASN A 118 -0.52 -16.29 7.18
CA ASN A 118 0.31 -17.49 7.25
C ASN A 118 1.67 -17.34 6.56
N ASN A 119 1.79 -16.46 5.57
CA ASN A 119 3.02 -16.29 4.78
C ASN A 119 3.86 -15.06 5.19
N ILE A 120 3.30 -14.16 6.01
CA ILE A 120 3.98 -12.90 6.35
C ILE A 120 5.32 -13.13 7.09
N LYS A 121 5.41 -14.16 7.94
CA LYS A 121 6.67 -14.49 8.63
C LYS A 121 7.79 -14.85 7.65
N GLN A 122 7.48 -15.60 6.60
CA GLN A 122 8.47 -15.97 5.60
C GLN A 122 8.96 -14.72 4.85
N CYS A 123 8.05 -13.81 4.50
CA CYS A 123 8.40 -12.52 3.88
C CYS A 123 9.34 -11.71 4.79
N MET A 124 9.09 -11.68 6.10
CA MET A 124 9.96 -11.01 7.07
C MET A 124 11.35 -11.66 7.15
N VAL A 125 11.44 -12.99 7.17
CA VAL A 125 12.72 -13.71 7.17
C VAL A 125 13.53 -13.37 5.93
N GLU A 126 12.92 -13.46 4.75
CA GLU A 126 13.60 -13.18 3.47
C GLU A 126 14.04 -11.72 3.37
N ALA A 127 13.19 -10.79 3.80
CA ALA A 127 13.49 -9.36 3.76
C ALA A 127 14.64 -8.97 4.71
N PHE A 128 14.70 -9.54 5.92
CA PHE A 128 15.61 -9.08 6.97
C PHE A 128 16.84 -9.95 7.23
N THR A 129 16.88 -11.19 6.72
CA THR A 129 18.07 -12.06 6.82
C THR A 129 19.33 -11.40 6.23
N PRO A 130 19.29 -10.73 5.06
CA PRO A 130 20.47 -10.05 4.50
C PRO A 130 21.02 -8.92 5.37
N PHE A 131 20.20 -8.37 6.28
CA PHE A 131 20.57 -7.26 7.15
C PHE A 131 20.85 -7.69 8.60
N GLY A 132 20.73 -8.98 8.91
CA GLY A 132 20.96 -9.52 10.25
C GLY A 132 19.93 -9.11 11.31
N ILE A 133 18.77 -8.57 10.90
CA ILE A 133 17.72 -8.09 11.81
C ILE A 133 16.77 -9.24 12.17
N ARG A 134 16.59 -9.47 13.48
CA ARG A 134 15.74 -10.56 14.01
C ARG A 134 14.64 -10.09 14.97
N GLU A 135 14.79 -8.89 15.53
CA GLU A 135 13.83 -8.28 16.46
C GLU A 135 12.79 -7.46 15.68
N TRP A 136 11.77 -8.15 15.16
CA TRP A 136 10.75 -7.52 14.32
C TRP A 136 9.81 -6.58 15.09
N GLU A 137 9.73 -6.70 16.41
CA GLU A 137 8.99 -5.79 17.29
C GLU A 137 9.52 -4.35 17.29
N ASN A 138 10.78 -4.18 16.90
CA ASN A 138 11.52 -2.91 16.85
C ASN A 138 11.56 -2.29 15.45
N LEU A 139 10.63 -2.71 14.57
CA LEU A 139 10.44 -2.16 13.23
C LEU A 139 9.21 -1.25 13.17
N PHE A 140 9.26 -0.25 12.30
CA PHE A 140 8.04 0.47 11.88
C PHE A 140 7.37 -0.26 10.71
N TYR A 141 6.05 -0.18 10.63
CA TYR A 141 5.26 -0.97 9.68
C TYR A 141 4.36 -0.11 8.80
N ILE A 142 4.54 -0.22 7.49
CA ILE A 142 3.66 0.34 6.48
C ILE A 142 2.92 -0.81 5.80
N VAL A 143 1.76 -1.18 6.33
CA VAL A 143 0.99 -2.31 5.78
C VAL A 143 -0.15 -1.78 4.91
N HIS A 144 -0.29 -2.31 3.70
CA HIS A 144 -1.44 -2.03 2.84
C HIS A 144 -2.75 -2.32 3.60
N PRO A 145 -3.60 -1.31 3.81
CA PRO A 145 -4.87 -1.48 4.51
C PRO A 145 -5.92 -2.11 3.60
N GLY A 146 -5.69 -3.36 3.19
CA GLY A 146 -6.62 -4.09 2.32
C GLY A 146 -7.96 -4.41 2.99
N GLY A 147 -7.96 -4.46 4.33
CA GLY A 147 -9.12 -4.66 5.19
C GLY A 147 -8.70 -4.96 6.62
N VAL A 148 -9.62 -4.79 7.57
CA VAL A 148 -9.33 -4.94 9.02
C VAL A 148 -8.81 -6.35 9.35
N ALA A 149 -9.34 -7.39 8.70
CA ALA A 149 -8.91 -8.77 8.92
C ALA A 149 -7.45 -9.03 8.51
N ILE A 150 -6.95 -8.33 7.47
CA ILE A 150 -5.54 -8.44 7.04
C ILE A 150 -4.63 -7.84 8.11
N LEU A 151 -4.96 -6.62 8.58
CA LEU A 151 -4.18 -5.95 9.62
C LEU A 151 -4.15 -6.76 10.92
N ASN A 152 -5.30 -7.29 11.35
CA ASN A 152 -5.38 -8.13 12.54
C ASN A 152 -4.55 -9.42 12.39
N GLY A 153 -4.63 -10.09 11.24
CA GLY A 153 -3.87 -11.31 11.00
C GLY A 153 -2.35 -11.09 11.00
N ILE A 154 -1.88 -9.96 10.45
CA ILE A 154 -0.46 -9.60 10.48
C ILE A 154 0.00 -9.26 11.90
N GLU A 155 -0.77 -8.43 12.61
CA GLU A 155 -0.51 -8.07 14.00
C GLU A 155 -0.37 -9.31 14.89
N GLU A 156 -1.33 -10.24 14.80
CA GLU A 156 -1.32 -11.49 15.56
C GLU A 156 -0.13 -12.38 15.17
N LYS A 157 0.09 -12.61 13.87
CA LYS A 157 1.12 -13.55 13.43
C LYS A 157 2.52 -13.07 13.76
N LEU A 158 2.77 -11.77 13.64
CA LEU A 158 4.07 -11.16 13.97
C LEU A 158 4.20 -10.81 15.45
N GLY A 159 3.16 -10.96 16.26
CA GLY A 159 3.19 -10.64 17.69
C GLY A 159 3.38 -9.15 17.96
N LEU A 160 2.83 -8.29 17.10
CA LEU A 160 3.02 -6.85 17.19
C LEU A 160 2.13 -6.23 18.26
N ASN A 161 2.61 -5.15 18.87
CA ASN A 161 1.75 -4.24 19.63
C ASN A 161 0.73 -3.61 18.66
N LYS A 162 -0.52 -3.42 19.11
CA LYS A 162 -1.61 -2.75 18.37
C LYS A 162 -1.20 -1.41 17.76
N GLU A 163 -0.34 -0.67 18.44
CA GLU A 163 0.14 0.63 17.97
C GLU A 163 1.03 0.53 16.72
N ARG A 164 1.65 -0.62 16.44
CA ARG A 164 2.54 -0.80 15.27
C ARG A 164 1.82 -0.66 13.94
N LEU A 165 0.52 -0.94 13.90
CA LEU A 165 -0.31 -0.78 12.70
C LEU A 165 -1.23 0.44 12.78
N ARG A 166 -0.99 1.38 13.71
CA ARG A 166 -1.82 2.58 13.91
C ARG A 166 -2.00 3.38 12.63
N ALA A 167 -0.92 3.68 11.91
CA ALA A 167 -0.99 4.45 10.66
C ALA A 167 -1.82 3.72 9.58
N SER A 168 -1.63 2.40 9.42
CA SER A 168 -2.44 1.58 8.51
C SER A 168 -3.91 1.56 8.88
N ARG A 169 -4.22 1.45 10.17
CA ARG A 169 -5.60 1.47 10.69
C ARG A 169 -6.25 2.84 10.53
N HIS A 170 -5.50 3.92 10.76
CA HIS A 170 -5.98 5.28 10.54
C HIS A 170 -6.34 5.51 9.07
N VAL A 171 -5.46 5.15 8.14
CA VAL A 171 -5.75 5.31 6.71
C VAL A 171 -6.95 4.46 6.28
N LEU A 172 -7.08 3.24 6.80
CA LEU A 172 -8.26 2.41 6.54
C LEU A 172 -9.55 3.06 7.06
N SER A 173 -9.51 3.67 8.25
CA SER A 173 -10.65 4.35 8.88
C SER A 173 -11.09 5.57 8.08
N GLU A 174 -10.16 6.46 7.75
CA GLU A 174 -10.49 7.76 7.17
C GLU A 174 -10.69 7.72 5.66
N TYR A 175 -10.01 6.80 4.99
CA TYR A 175 -9.98 6.77 3.52
C TYR A 175 -10.42 5.45 2.92
N GLY A 176 -10.60 4.37 3.70
CA GLY A 176 -10.87 3.05 3.14
C GLY A 176 -9.69 2.46 2.36
N ASN A 177 -9.98 1.45 1.53
CA ASN A 177 -9.03 0.80 0.65
C ASN A 177 -8.98 1.50 -0.73
N MET A 178 -8.07 2.46 -0.86
CA MET A 178 -7.76 3.17 -2.11
C MET A 178 -6.87 2.36 -3.06
N ARG A 179 -6.69 1.04 -2.85
CA ARG A 179 -5.79 0.16 -3.59
C ARG A 179 -4.32 0.55 -3.42
N GLY A 180 -3.54 0.56 -4.51
CA GLY A 180 -2.10 0.85 -4.50
C GLY A 180 -1.73 2.15 -3.77
N PRO A 181 -2.41 3.29 -4.01
CA PRO A 181 -2.17 4.53 -3.28
C PRO A 181 -2.20 4.42 -1.75
N SER A 182 -2.95 3.48 -1.17
CA SER A 182 -3.13 3.40 0.29
C SER A 182 -1.82 3.28 1.06
N VAL A 183 -0.84 2.49 0.57
CA VAL A 183 0.46 2.37 1.28
C VAL A 183 1.24 3.69 1.32
N ILE A 184 1.02 4.56 0.34
CA ILE A 184 1.66 5.88 0.31
C ILE A 184 0.97 6.85 1.27
N PHE A 185 -0.35 6.75 1.42
CA PHE A 185 -1.07 7.46 2.48
C PHE A 185 -0.60 7.02 3.88
N VAL A 186 -0.34 5.72 4.08
CA VAL A 186 0.19 5.22 5.36
C VAL A 186 1.59 5.78 5.64
N LEU A 187 2.46 5.85 4.63
CA LEU A 187 3.78 6.51 4.74
C LEU A 187 3.64 8.00 5.12
N ASP A 188 2.73 8.72 4.46
CA ASP A 188 2.50 10.14 4.69
C ASP A 188 1.93 10.40 6.09
N GLU A 189 1.00 9.57 6.54
CA GLU A 189 0.44 9.60 7.89
C GLU A 189 1.53 9.36 8.94
N MET A 190 2.32 8.28 8.77
CA MET A 190 3.38 7.93 9.71
C MET A 190 4.40 9.06 9.88
N ARG A 191 4.88 9.66 8.79
CA ARG A 191 5.86 10.76 8.90
C ARG A 191 5.27 12.00 9.57
N LYS A 192 4.00 12.33 9.30
CA LYS A 192 3.32 13.51 9.86
C LYS A 192 3.13 13.34 11.35
N MET A 193 2.63 12.17 11.77
CA MET A 193 2.44 11.85 13.17
C MET A 193 3.75 11.74 13.92
N SER A 194 4.81 11.22 13.29
CA SER A 194 6.14 11.18 13.90
C SER A 194 6.67 12.58 14.24
N VAL A 195 6.48 13.57 13.36
CA VAL A 195 6.83 14.97 13.63
C VAL A 195 5.94 15.56 14.72
N LEU A 196 4.62 15.37 14.62
CA LEU A 196 3.66 15.91 15.58
C LEU A 196 3.89 15.40 17.00
N GLU A 197 4.27 14.13 17.14
CA GLU A 197 4.54 13.47 18.42
C GLU A 197 5.98 13.65 18.91
N GLY A 198 6.82 14.42 18.19
CA GLY A 198 8.22 14.65 18.57
C GLY A 198 9.08 13.38 18.56
N LYS A 199 8.76 12.40 17.70
CA LYS A 199 9.59 11.21 17.52
C LYS A 199 10.92 11.59 16.89
N ALA A 200 11.96 10.77 17.10
CA ALA A 200 13.31 11.05 16.60
C ALA A 200 13.52 10.75 15.11
N THR A 201 12.62 9.97 14.50
CA THR A 201 12.70 9.59 13.07
C THR A 201 11.32 9.64 12.43
N THR A 202 11.28 9.70 11.10
CA THR A 202 10.03 9.66 10.30
C THR A 202 9.29 8.33 10.41
N GLY A 203 9.94 7.28 10.92
CA GLY A 203 9.40 5.95 11.17
C GLY A 203 9.09 5.72 12.64
N GLU A 204 8.35 6.63 13.27
CA GLU A 204 7.91 6.54 14.68
C GLU A 204 9.05 6.47 15.70
N GLY A 205 10.22 7.02 15.37
CA GLY A 205 11.42 6.97 16.21
C GLY A 205 12.25 5.70 16.04
N LEU A 206 11.86 4.81 15.12
CA LEU A 206 12.61 3.60 14.76
C LEU A 206 13.37 3.81 13.46
N GLU A 207 14.54 3.17 13.35
CA GLU A 207 15.41 3.30 12.19
C GLU A 207 14.97 2.44 11.00
N TRP A 208 14.59 1.19 11.26
CA TRP A 208 14.27 0.19 10.25
C TRP A 208 12.77 -0.08 10.21
N GLY A 209 12.27 -0.37 9.02
CA GLY A 209 10.88 -0.72 8.83
C GLY A 209 10.63 -1.49 7.56
N VAL A 210 9.37 -1.89 7.39
CA VAL A 210 8.93 -2.69 6.26
C VAL A 210 7.64 -2.15 5.69
N LEU A 211 7.55 -2.14 4.35
CA LEU A 211 6.34 -1.87 3.61
C LEU A 211 5.82 -3.16 2.98
N PHE A 212 4.54 -3.47 3.20
CA PHE A 212 3.85 -4.58 2.56
C PHE A 212 2.74 -4.10 1.63
N GLY A 213 2.81 -4.54 0.37
CA GLY A 213 1.73 -4.45 -0.61
C GLY A 213 1.13 -5.82 -0.89
N PHE A 214 -0.20 -5.89 -1.02
CA PHE A 214 -0.91 -7.13 -1.35
C PHE A 214 -1.76 -6.93 -2.61
N GLY A 215 -1.67 -7.86 -3.55
CA GLY A 215 -2.40 -7.77 -4.82
C GLY A 215 -2.73 -9.13 -5.43
N PRO A 216 -3.40 -9.16 -6.60
CA PRO A 216 -3.72 -10.41 -7.30
C PRO A 216 -2.48 -11.30 -7.48
N GLY A 217 -2.65 -12.61 -7.28
CA GLY A 217 -1.56 -13.60 -7.34
C GLY A 217 -1.81 -14.80 -6.42
N LEU A 218 -2.08 -14.66 -5.13
CA LEU A 218 -1.90 -13.51 -4.23
C LEU A 218 -0.41 -13.13 -4.16
N THR A 219 -0.10 -11.94 -4.66
CA THR A 219 1.26 -11.40 -4.72
C THR A 219 1.51 -10.52 -3.50
N VAL A 220 2.69 -10.65 -2.90
CA VAL A 220 3.17 -9.82 -1.81
C VAL A 220 4.39 -9.02 -2.29
N GLU A 221 4.28 -7.70 -2.23
CA GLU A 221 5.41 -6.79 -2.38
C GLU A 221 5.97 -6.45 -1.00
N THR A 222 7.28 -6.59 -0.82
CA THR A 222 7.97 -6.29 0.43
C THR A 222 9.10 -5.31 0.16
N LEU A 223 9.06 -4.13 0.78
CA LEU A 223 10.19 -3.21 0.77
C LEU A 223 10.77 -3.07 2.17
N VAL A 224 12.09 -3.17 2.28
CA VAL A 224 12.82 -2.80 3.50
C VAL A 224 13.14 -1.32 3.41
N LEU A 225 12.77 -0.59 4.46
CA LEU A 225 12.92 0.86 4.53
C LEU A 225 13.83 1.26 5.69
N ARG A 226 14.52 2.40 5.52
CA ARG A 226 15.09 3.16 6.63
C ARG A 226 14.41 4.52 6.75
N SER A 227 14.11 4.91 7.99
CA SER A 227 13.61 6.24 8.31
C SER A 227 14.70 7.30 8.18
N SER A 228 14.29 8.56 8.02
CA SER A 228 15.16 9.72 8.19
C SER A 228 14.97 10.34 9.57
N VAL A 229 15.96 11.10 10.04
CA VAL A 229 15.81 11.92 11.24
C VAL A 229 14.70 12.95 11.01
N THR A 230 13.81 13.08 11.99
CA THR A 230 12.84 14.18 12.04
C THR A 230 13.59 15.44 12.42
N ASN A 231 13.96 16.24 11.43
CA ASN A 231 14.32 17.61 11.73
C ASN A 231 13.03 18.29 12.19
N SER A 232 12.99 18.75 13.45
CA SER A 232 12.15 19.89 13.80
C SER A 232 12.40 20.92 12.71
N ALA A 233 11.36 21.29 11.96
CA ALA A 233 11.48 22.15 10.78
C ALA A 233 12.39 23.37 11.06
N PRO A 234 13.10 23.91 10.07
CA PRO A 234 13.74 25.22 10.23
C PRO A 234 12.73 26.27 10.71
#